data_AF-A0A849PWZ3-F1
#
_entry.id   AF-A0A849PWZ3-F1
#
_cell.length_a   1.000
_cell.length_b   1.000
_cell.length_c   1.000
_cell.angle_alpha   90.00
_cell.angle_beta   90.00
_cell.angle_gamma   90.00
#
_symmetry.space_group_name_H-M   'P 1'
#
loop_
_entity.id
_entity.type
_entity.pdbx_description
1 polymer ?
#
loop_
_entity_poly.entity_id
_entity_poly.type
_entity_poly.pdbx_seq_one_letter_code
_entity_poly.pdbx_strand_id
1 'polypeptide(L)'
;MLFMISLEHTPEQCFARDEYKAEMKQWAGEMKNSAEKLGIKINGAYVCPNEHIFYFILESDSLMTISEFLKPPMLTHHTAKITPILTIEETVKGSTLLKS
;
A
#
# COMPACT_ATOMS: atom_id res chain seq x y z
N MET A 1 -0.87 10.66 -8.92
CA MET A 1 0.45 9.98 -9.02
C MET A 1 0.28 8.50 -8.73
N LEU A 2 1.11 7.63 -9.32
CA LEU A 2 1.09 6.19 -9.08
C LEU A 2 2.18 5.82 -8.06
N PHE A 3 1.85 4.93 -7.12
CA PHE A 3 2.74 4.47 -6.06
C PHE A 3 2.80 2.95 -6.03
N MET A 4 4.02 2.41 -6.00
CA MET A 4 4.28 1.02 -5.62
C MET A 4 4.71 0.98 -4.16
N ILE A 5 4.01 0.18 -3.38
CA ILE A 5 4.21 0.10 -1.93
C ILE A 5 4.52 -1.34 -1.57
N SER A 6 5.56 -1.54 -0.78
CA SER A 6 5.84 -2.80 -0.10
C SER A 6 5.80 -2.61 1.41
N LEU A 7 5.05 -3.47 2.09
CA LEU A 7 4.96 -3.51 3.55
C LEU A 7 5.48 -4.86 4.02
N GLU A 8 6.67 -4.85 4.60
CA GLU A 8 7.34 -6.06 5.11
C GLU A 8 7.14 -6.15 6.61
N HIS A 9 6.81 -7.34 7.12
CA HIS A 9 6.71 -7.61 8.55
C HIS A 9 7.50 -8.86 8.93
N THR A 10 7.78 -9.01 10.22
CA THR A 10 8.40 -10.22 10.76
C THR A 10 7.36 -11.34 10.95
N PRO A 11 7.74 -12.63 10.99
CA PRO A 11 6.80 -13.72 11.26
C PRO A 11 6.02 -13.54 12.57
N GLU A 12 6.62 -12.94 13.60
CA GLU A 12 6.00 -12.64 14.88
C GLU A 12 4.82 -11.68 14.74
N GLN A 13 4.91 -10.75 13.79
CA GLN A 13 3.89 -9.75 13.47
C GLN A 13 2.92 -10.22 12.37
N CYS A 14 2.94 -11.51 12.00
CA CYS A 14 2.14 -12.01 10.90
C CYS A 14 0.65 -11.98 11.20
N PHE A 15 -0.13 -11.40 10.28
CA PHE A 15 -1.58 -11.24 10.43
C PHE A 15 -2.37 -12.54 10.27
N ALA A 16 -1.70 -13.63 9.93
CA ALA A 16 -2.26 -14.97 9.99
C ALA A 16 -2.32 -15.53 11.44
N ARG A 17 -1.56 -14.95 12.38
CA ARG A 17 -1.59 -15.33 13.80
C ARG A 17 -2.91 -14.88 14.42
N ASP A 18 -3.44 -15.68 15.34
CA ASP A 18 -4.78 -15.46 15.92
C ASP A 18 -4.91 -14.09 16.62
N GLU A 19 -3.84 -13.60 17.23
CA GLU A 19 -3.79 -12.30 17.92
C GLU A 19 -4.01 -11.09 16.99
N TYR A 20 -3.67 -11.20 15.69
CA TYR A 20 -3.80 -10.12 14.70
C TYR A 20 -4.92 -10.35 13.68
N LYS A 21 -5.50 -11.55 13.67
CA LYS A 21 -6.48 -11.99 12.66
C LYS A 21 -7.75 -11.12 12.64
N ALA A 22 -8.23 -10.70 13.81
CA ALA A 22 -9.40 -9.83 13.94
C ALA A 22 -9.14 -8.45 13.35
N GLU A 23 -7.98 -7.86 13.67
CA GLU A 23 -7.55 -6.55 13.19
C GLU A 23 -7.36 -6.56 11.66
N MET A 24 -6.71 -7.60 11.12
CA MET A 24 -6.57 -7.74 9.67
C MET A 24 -7.93 -7.90 8.97
N LYS A 25 -8.84 -8.69 9.54
CA LYS A 25 -10.18 -8.87 8.95
C LYS A 25 -10.95 -7.55 8.92
N GLN A 26 -10.84 -6.74 9.98
CA GLN A 26 -11.45 -5.42 10.01
C GLN A 26 -10.83 -4.49 8.96
N TRP A 27 -9.49 -4.38 8.96
CA TRP A 27 -8.79 -3.51 8.02
C TRP A 27 -9.09 -3.89 6.55
N ALA A 28 -9.03 -5.17 6.22
CA ALA A 28 -9.35 -5.66 4.87
C ALA A 28 -10.81 -5.42 4.49
N GLY A 29 -11.75 -5.52 5.44
CA GLY A 29 -13.17 -5.23 5.23
C GLY A 29 -13.47 -3.76 4.97
N GLU A 30 -12.68 -2.85 5.55
CA GLU A 30 -12.84 -1.41 5.39
C GLU A 30 -11.99 -0.82 4.26
N MET A 31 -10.99 -1.55 3.78
CA MET A 31 -9.97 -1.08 2.82
C MET A 31 -10.56 -0.31 1.63
N LYS A 32 -11.57 -0.87 0.94
CA LYS A 32 -12.19 -0.20 -0.21
C LYS A 32 -12.87 1.11 0.18
N ASN A 33 -13.66 1.09 1.25
CA ASN A 33 -14.37 2.28 1.74
C ASN A 33 -13.39 3.37 2.20
N SER A 34 -12.29 2.99 2.83
CA SER A 34 -11.23 3.93 3.25
C SER A 34 -10.52 4.54 2.04
N ALA A 35 -10.21 3.74 1.01
CA ALA A 35 -9.64 4.25 -0.23
C ALA A 35 -10.58 5.24 -0.92
N GLU A 36 -11.86 4.91 -1.06
CA GLU A 36 -12.88 5.79 -1.66
C GLU A 36 -13.00 7.12 -0.93
N LYS A 37 -13.08 7.11 0.41
CA LYS A 37 -13.15 8.33 1.24
C LYS A 37 -11.93 9.22 1.07
N LEU A 38 -10.76 8.61 0.84
CA LEU A 38 -9.49 9.31 0.67
C LEU A 38 -9.20 9.68 -0.78
N GLY A 39 -10.08 9.34 -1.73
CA GLY A 39 -9.85 9.57 -3.16
C GLY A 39 -8.69 8.73 -3.71
N ILE A 40 -8.37 7.60 -3.09
CA ILE A 40 -7.35 6.66 -3.56
C ILE A 40 -7.99 5.65 -4.50
N LYS A 41 -7.34 5.43 -5.64
CA LYS A 41 -7.67 4.31 -6.53
C LYS A 41 -6.68 3.17 -6.28
N ILE A 42 -7.23 2.00 -5.95
CA ILE A 42 -6.45 0.76 -5.77
C ILE A 42 -6.35 0.08 -7.13
N ASN A 43 -5.17 0.09 -7.75
CA ASN A 43 -4.91 -0.71 -8.96
C ASN A 43 -4.63 -2.16 -8.64
N GLY A 44 -4.04 -2.44 -7.47
CA GLY A 44 -3.78 -3.78 -7.00
C GLY A 44 -3.40 -3.82 -5.52
N ALA A 45 -3.77 -4.92 -4.88
CA ALA A 45 -3.40 -5.26 -3.51
C ALA A 45 -3.09 -6.76 -3.48
N TYR A 46 -1.89 -7.12 -3.07
CA TYR A 46 -1.36 -8.48 -3.14
C TYR A 46 -0.65 -8.84 -1.84
N VAL A 47 -0.57 -10.14 -1.56
CA VAL A 47 0.14 -10.68 -0.41
C VAL A 47 1.14 -11.70 -0.93
N CYS A 48 2.37 -11.64 -0.42
CA CYS A 48 3.40 -12.67 -0.56
C CYS A 48 3.59 -13.33 0.81
N PRO A 49 2.84 -14.42 1.12
CA PRO A 49 2.85 -15.02 2.44
C PRO A 49 4.23 -15.57 2.83
N ASN A 50 4.96 -16.14 1.86
CA ASN A 50 6.26 -16.76 2.11
C ASN A 50 7.35 -15.74 2.53
N GLU A 51 7.25 -14.50 2.05
CA GLU A 51 8.22 -13.45 2.34
C GLU A 51 7.71 -12.44 3.39
N HIS A 52 6.47 -12.60 3.89
CA HIS A 52 5.84 -11.65 4.81
C HIS A 52 5.74 -10.22 4.24
N ILE A 53 5.38 -10.11 2.96
CA ILE A 53 5.27 -8.81 2.26
C ILE A 53 3.86 -8.61 1.71
N PHE A 54 3.31 -7.42 1.93
CA PHE A 54 2.16 -6.90 1.19
C PHE A 54 2.62 -5.95 0.09
N TYR A 55 2.02 -6.07 -1.10
CA TYR A 55 2.25 -5.16 -2.21
C TYR A 55 0.98 -4.39 -2.55
N PHE A 56 1.10 -3.08 -2.72
CA PHE A 56 0.02 -2.25 -3.24
C PHE A 56 0.50 -1.44 -4.43
N ILE A 57 -0.39 -1.28 -5.41
CA ILE A 57 -0.26 -0.30 -6.47
C ILE A 57 -1.43 0.67 -6.31
N LEU A 58 -1.15 1.88 -5.85
CA LEU A 58 -2.16 2.88 -5.50
C LEU A 58 -1.97 4.14 -6.35
N GLU A 59 -3.07 4.74 -6.77
CA GLU A 59 -3.09 6.09 -7.34
C GLU A 59 -3.62 7.07 -6.30
N SER A 60 -2.89 8.16 -6.08
CA SER A 60 -3.28 9.25 -5.19
C SER A 60 -2.60 10.55 -5.57
N ASP A 61 -3.16 11.68 -5.14
CA ASP A 61 -2.61 13.02 -5.37
C ASP A 61 -1.49 13.38 -4.37
N SER A 62 -1.33 12.61 -3.29
CA SER A 62 -0.35 12.92 -2.24
C SER A 62 0.15 11.68 -1.50
N LEU A 63 1.44 11.70 -1.14
CA LEU A 63 2.03 10.71 -0.24
C LEU A 63 1.33 10.70 1.13
N MET A 64 0.86 11.85 1.61
CA MET A 64 0.17 11.94 2.90
C MET A 64 -1.12 11.13 2.91
N THR A 65 -1.86 11.14 1.80
CA THR A 65 -3.09 10.36 1.65
C THR A 65 -2.80 8.85 1.65
N ILE A 66 -1.68 8.43 1.04
CA ILE A 66 -1.22 7.04 1.12
C ILE A 66 -0.88 6.65 2.56
N SER A 67 -0.14 7.49 3.30
CA SER A 67 0.16 7.24 4.71
C SER A 67 -1.10 7.18 5.58
N GLU A 68 -2.09 8.01 5.30
CA GLU A 68 -3.40 8.00 5.97
C GLU A 68 -4.15 6.69 5.70
N PHE A 69 -4.13 6.20 4.47
CA PHE A 69 -4.74 4.93 4.09
C PHE A 69 -4.07 3.72 4.75
N LEU A 70 -2.75 3.78 4.92
CA LEU A 70 -1.95 2.74 5.55
C LEU A 70 -1.83 2.90 7.07
N LYS A 71 -2.67 3.73 7.69
CA LYS A 71 -2.75 3.85 9.15
C LYS A 71 -2.83 2.49 9.87
N PRO A 72 -2.61 2.46 11.21
CA PRO A 72 -2.71 1.23 12.00
C PRO A 72 -3.93 0.37 11.59
N PRO A 73 -3.77 -0.95 11.41
CA PRO A 73 -2.60 -1.78 11.72
C PRO A 73 -1.36 -1.63 10.83
N MET A 74 -1.51 -1.16 9.59
CA MET A 74 -0.53 -1.47 8.54
C MET A 74 0.84 -0.84 8.83
N LEU A 75 0.90 0.47 9.05
CA LEU A 75 2.13 1.18 9.43
C LEU A 75 2.59 0.93 10.88
N THR A 76 1.83 0.20 11.69
CA THR A 76 2.24 -0.20 13.04
C THR A 76 3.09 -1.46 13.01
N HIS A 77 2.70 -2.43 12.18
CA HIS A 77 3.30 -3.76 12.17
C HIS A 77 4.28 -4.01 11.01
N HIS A 78 4.40 -3.06 10.08
CA HIS A 78 5.23 -3.22 8.90
C HIS A 78 6.29 -2.13 8.76
N THR A 79 7.41 -2.50 8.17
CA THR A 79 8.34 -1.55 7.54
C THR A 79 7.83 -1.22 6.15
N ALA A 80 7.50 0.05 5.93
CA ALA A 80 6.92 0.51 4.66
C ALA A 80 7.97 1.12 3.73
N LYS A 81 7.92 0.72 2.46
CA LYS A 81 8.59 1.42 1.36
C LYS A 81 7.52 1.90 0.38
N ILE A 82 7.38 3.22 0.24
CA ILE A 82 6.41 3.86 -0.64
C ILE A 82 7.18 4.55 -1.77
N THR A 83 7.06 4.03 -2.99
CA THR A 83 7.84 4.49 -4.14
C THR A 83 6.91 5.09 -5.19
N PRO A 84 7.02 6.38 -5.55
CA PRO A 84 6.32 6.91 -6.71
C PRO A 84 6.87 6.24 -7.97
N ILE A 85 5.99 5.81 -8.86
CA ILE A 85 6.34 5.12 -10.10
C ILE A 85 5.60 5.76 -11.28
N LEU A 86 6.06 5.42 -12.49
CA LEU A 86 5.40 5.76 -13.74
C LEU A 86 5.02 4.48 -14.47
N THR A 87 3.96 4.52 -15.26
CA THR A 87 3.75 3.49 -16.26
C THR A 87 4.78 3.63 -17.39
N ILE A 88 4.92 2.57 -18.17
CA ILE A 88 5.78 2.61 -19.36
C ILE A 88 5.23 3.62 -20.37
N GLU A 89 3.91 3.70 -20.54
CA GLU A 89 3.27 4.66 -21.46
C GLU A 89 3.56 6.11 -21.06
N GLU A 90 3.52 6.45 -19.77
CA GLU A 90 3.89 7.78 -19.27
C GLU A 90 5.35 8.10 -19.56
N THR A 91 6.23 7.13 -19.33
CA THR A 91 7.67 7.25 -19.58
C THR A 91 7.95 7.51 -21.07
N VAL A 92 7.32 6.72 -21.96
CA VAL A 92 7.49 6.84 -23.43
C VAL A 92 6.90 8.14 -23.97
N LYS A 93 5.83 8.67 -23.35
CA LYS A 93 5.23 9.97 -23.69
C LYS A 93 6.03 11.18 -23.16
N GLY A 94 7.10 10.94 -22.42
CA GLY A 94 7.96 12.00 -21.88
C GLY A 94 7.42 12.65 -20.60
N SER A 95 6.57 11.96 -19.82
CA SER A 95 6.15 12.46 -18.50
C SER A 95 7.35 12.58 -17.57
N THR A 96 7.69 13.82 -17.23
CA THR A 96 8.83 14.18 -16.40
C THR A 96 8.51 14.05 -14.91
N LEU A 97 8.91 12.93 -14.28
CA LEU A 97 9.20 12.90 -12.83
C LEU A 97 10.71 13.08 -12.53
N LEU A 98 11.55 13.10 -13.57
CA LEU A 98 13.02 13.09 -13.45
C LEU A 98 13.69 14.27 -14.18
N LYS A 99 13.12 15.48 -14.12
CA LYS A 99 13.92 16.67 -14.42
C LYS A 99 14.80 16.96 -13.20
N SER A 100 16.01 16.39 -13.21
CA SER A 100 17.13 16.76 -12.34
C SER A 100 17.65 18.16 -12.69
#